data_AF-A0A962GEK5-F1
#
_entry.id   AF-A0A962GEK5-F1
#
_cell.length_a   1.000
_cell.length_b   1.000
_cell.length_c   1.000
_cell.angle_alpha   90.00
_cell.angle_beta   90.00
_cell.angle_gamma   90.00
#
_symmetry.space_group_name_H-M   'P 1'
#
loop_
_entity.id
_entity.type
_entity.pdbx_description
1 polymer ?
#
loop_
_entity_poly.entity_id
_entity_poly.type
_entity_poly.pdbx_seq_one_letter_code
_entity_poly.pdbx_strand_id
1 'polypeptide(L)'
;AEQLFWHYGHRASSLDKIANDAGQSKGAVFHYFRNKKDITSQVLRKYAQENIFGLLQTHFTKTQNTKEALLNWGMEIYQSYAQDEYKGGCLLGNMALELSDGDEAARHEIAKIFLEWENQLTNYFKDPARTGEIMMEPRQFARLLIATLQGVTMTAKVHKDKNRAAREFQAFAELIERMVRG
;
A
#
# COMPACT_ATOMS: atom_id res chain seq x y z
N ALA A 1 -7.76 1.80 -15.70
CA ALA A 1 -6.55 2.61 -15.38
C ALA A 1 -5.76 2.04 -14.21
N GLU A 2 -6.35 1.94 -13.01
CA GLU A 2 -5.67 1.35 -11.82
C GLU A 2 -5.06 -0.02 -12.11
N GLN A 3 -5.85 -0.97 -12.62
CA GLN A 3 -5.38 -2.30 -13.03
C GLN A 3 -4.22 -2.25 -14.04
N LEU A 4 -4.27 -1.32 -14.99
CA LEU A 4 -3.20 -1.15 -15.96
C LEU A 4 -1.91 -0.64 -15.32
N PHE A 5 -2.01 0.37 -14.44
CA PHE A 5 -0.84 0.86 -13.69
C PHE A 5 -0.28 -0.21 -12.78
N TRP A 6 -1.15 -1.02 -12.18
CA TRP A 6 -0.75 -2.06 -11.24
C TRP A 6 0.00 -3.22 -11.91
N HIS A 7 -0.48 -3.70 -13.06
CA HIS A 7 0.12 -4.84 -13.74
C HIS A 7 1.21 -4.48 -14.76
N TYR A 8 1.10 -3.31 -15.40
CA TYR A 8 2.01 -2.92 -16.50
C TYR A 8 2.87 -1.70 -16.18
N GLY A 9 2.64 -1.03 -15.05
CA GLY A 9 3.30 0.23 -14.72
C GLY A 9 2.63 1.44 -15.36
N HIS A 10 2.89 2.61 -14.80
CA HIS A 10 2.28 3.86 -15.27
C HIS A 10 2.78 4.24 -16.66
N ARG A 11 4.09 4.22 -16.92
CA ARG A 11 4.70 4.65 -18.19
C ARG A 11 4.22 3.79 -19.36
N ALA A 12 4.10 2.48 -19.18
CA ALA A 12 3.62 1.56 -20.22
C ALA A 12 2.10 1.62 -20.46
N SER A 13 1.35 2.34 -19.63
CA SER A 13 -0.10 2.47 -19.72
C SER A 13 -0.49 3.78 -20.41
N SER A 14 -0.44 3.82 -21.74
CA SER A 14 -0.82 5.02 -22.52
C SER A 14 -2.30 5.37 -22.36
N LEU A 15 -2.68 6.62 -22.67
CA LEU A 15 -4.09 7.03 -22.68
C LEU A 15 -4.94 6.18 -23.64
N ASP A 16 -4.37 5.78 -24.78
CA ASP A 16 -5.04 4.91 -25.74
C ASP A 16 -5.25 3.51 -25.16
N LYS A 17 -4.26 2.97 -24.44
CA LYS A 17 -4.42 1.69 -23.73
C LYS A 17 -5.49 1.78 -22.64
N ILE A 18 -5.53 2.89 -21.89
CA ILE A 18 -6.55 3.14 -20.87
C ILE A 18 -7.95 3.24 -21.50
N ALA A 19 -8.09 3.97 -22.60
CA ALA A 19 -9.37 4.12 -23.29
C ALA A 19 -9.86 2.77 -23.82
N ASN A 20 -8.99 2.02 -24.50
CA ASN A 20 -9.29 0.71 -25.05
C ASN A 20 -9.68 -0.30 -23.96
N ASP A 21 -8.95 -0.35 -22.85
CA ASP A 21 -9.24 -1.20 -21.68
C ASP A 21 -10.60 -0.86 -21.04
N ALA A 22 -10.99 0.42 -21.07
CA ALA A 22 -12.30 0.86 -20.60
C ALA A 22 -13.44 0.67 -21.63
N GLY A 23 -13.14 0.18 -22.84
CA GLY A 23 -14.12 0.11 -23.94
C GLY A 23 -14.61 1.49 -24.42
N GLN A 24 -13.80 2.53 -24.23
CA GLN A 24 -14.14 3.92 -24.51
C GLN A 24 -13.23 4.51 -25.60
N SER A 25 -13.70 5.60 -26.22
CA SER A 25 -12.83 6.40 -27.08
C SER A 25 -11.91 7.29 -26.25
N LYS A 26 -10.75 7.68 -26.82
CA LYS A 26 -9.85 8.65 -26.20
C LYS A 26 -10.56 9.99 -25.89
N GLY A 27 -11.47 10.41 -26.78
CA GLY A 27 -12.29 11.60 -26.59
C GLY A 27 -13.20 11.51 -25.37
N ALA A 28 -13.82 10.34 -25.15
CA ALA A 28 -14.63 10.09 -23.95
C ALA A 28 -13.79 10.14 -22.67
N VAL A 29 -12.55 9.62 -22.68
CA VAL A 29 -11.64 9.75 -21.53
C VAL A 29 -11.33 11.22 -21.24
N PHE A 30 -11.07 12.04 -22.27
CA PHE A 30 -10.80 13.47 -22.08
C PHE A 30 -12.01 14.29 -21.62
N HIS A 31 -13.23 13.76 -21.77
CA HIS A 31 -14.43 14.38 -21.20
C HIS A 31 -14.42 14.31 -19.67
N TYR A 32 -13.95 13.18 -19.10
CA TYR A 32 -13.90 12.97 -17.65
C TYR A 32 -12.59 13.41 -17.01
N PHE A 33 -11.48 13.37 -17.75
CA PHE A 33 -10.15 13.62 -17.21
C PHE A 33 -9.39 14.62 -18.06
N ARG A 34 -8.71 15.57 -17.40
CA ARG A 34 -7.96 16.61 -18.12
C ARG A 34 -6.77 16.06 -18.88
N ASN A 35 -6.08 15.09 -18.28
CA ASN A 35 -4.90 14.44 -18.84
C ASN A 35 -4.55 13.19 -18.01
N LYS A 36 -3.48 12.50 -18.39
CA LYS A 36 -3.01 11.31 -17.66
C LYS A 36 -2.58 11.59 -16.22
N LYS A 37 -2.08 12.80 -15.91
CA LYS A 37 -1.71 13.17 -14.53
C LYS A 37 -2.94 13.25 -13.62
N ASP A 38 -4.04 13.79 -14.13
CA ASP A 38 -5.34 13.81 -13.44
C ASP A 38 -5.83 12.37 -13.13
N ILE A 39 -5.81 11.49 -14.13
CA ILE A 39 -6.10 10.04 -13.94
C ILE A 39 -5.19 9.43 -12.87
N THR A 40 -3.89 9.76 -12.91
CA THR A 40 -2.90 9.24 -11.97
C THR A 40 -3.19 9.67 -10.55
N SER A 41 -3.49 10.95 -10.32
CA SER A 41 -3.85 11.46 -9.00
C SER A 41 -5.09 10.76 -8.44
N GLN A 42 -6.12 10.58 -9.28
CA GLN A 42 -7.37 9.92 -8.86
C GLN A 42 -7.16 8.43 -8.57
N VAL A 43 -6.36 7.72 -9.38
CA VAL A 43 -6.00 6.33 -9.12
C VAL A 43 -5.20 6.19 -7.81
N LEU A 44 -4.21 7.04 -7.57
CA LEU A 44 -3.42 7.01 -6.33
C LEU A 44 -4.31 7.20 -5.10
N ARG A 45 -5.23 8.17 -5.15
CA ARG A 45 -6.16 8.44 -4.04
C ARG A 45 -7.18 7.34 -3.84
N LYS A 46 -7.78 6.83 -4.91
CA LYS A 46 -8.71 5.69 -4.84
C LYS A 46 -8.01 4.46 -4.23
N TYR A 47 -6.83 4.11 -4.74
CA TYR A 47 -6.06 2.99 -4.24
C TYR A 47 -5.69 3.16 -2.76
N ALA A 48 -5.25 4.35 -2.35
CA ALA A 48 -4.93 4.63 -0.95
C ALA A 48 -6.16 4.49 -0.04
N GLN A 49 -7.31 5.01 -0.47
CA GLN A 49 -8.54 4.94 0.31
C GLN A 49 -9.02 3.50 0.50
N GLU A 50 -9.00 2.70 -0.56
CA GLU A 50 -9.53 1.32 -0.54
C GLU A 50 -8.55 0.34 0.10
N ASN A 51 -7.28 0.36 -0.33
CA ASN A 51 -6.31 -0.69 -0.06
C ASN A 51 -5.29 -0.34 1.03
N ILE A 52 -5.27 0.90 1.52
CA ILE A 52 -4.39 1.30 2.63
C ILE A 52 -5.25 1.71 3.81
N PHE A 53 -6.00 2.81 3.67
CA PHE A 53 -6.77 3.39 4.77
C PHE A 53 -7.99 2.53 5.11
N GLY A 54 -8.69 1.99 4.12
CA GLY A 54 -9.82 1.09 4.32
C GLY A 54 -9.42 -0.21 5.02
N LEU A 55 -8.28 -0.81 4.64
CA LEU A 55 -7.75 -1.99 5.31
C LEU A 55 -7.31 -1.69 6.74
N LEU A 56 -6.58 -0.59 6.97
CA LEU A 56 -6.23 -0.17 8.32
C LEU A 56 -7.48 0.06 9.18
N GLN A 57 -8.45 0.82 8.68
CA GLN A 57 -9.69 1.06 9.41
C GLN A 57 -10.40 -0.26 9.75
N THR A 58 -10.48 -1.19 8.79
CA THR A 58 -11.14 -2.48 8.96
C THR A 58 -10.53 -3.31 10.09
N HIS A 59 -9.20 -3.40 10.16
CA HIS A 59 -8.52 -4.19 11.19
C HIS A 59 -8.47 -3.48 12.54
N PHE A 60 -8.16 -2.20 12.52
CA PHE A 60 -7.93 -1.48 13.76
C PHE A 60 -9.26 -1.19 14.48
N THR A 61 -10.36 -0.86 13.80
CA THR A 61 -11.64 -0.58 14.48
C THR A 61 -12.31 -1.81 15.10
N LYS A 62 -12.01 -3.02 14.61
CA LYS A 62 -12.69 -4.26 15.03
C LYS A 62 -12.10 -4.93 16.27
N THR A 63 -10.85 -4.62 16.64
CA THR A 63 -10.21 -5.21 17.82
C THR A 63 -9.66 -4.14 18.76
N GLN A 64 -9.77 -4.40 20.06
CA GLN A 64 -9.14 -3.59 21.10
C GLN A 64 -7.66 -3.97 21.29
N ASN A 65 -7.19 -5.06 20.69
CA ASN A 65 -5.80 -5.50 20.76
C ASN A 65 -5.04 -5.08 19.49
N THR A 66 -4.16 -4.10 19.61
CA THR A 66 -3.38 -3.59 18.46
C THR A 66 -2.45 -4.64 17.86
N LYS A 67 -1.85 -5.52 18.68
CA LYS A 67 -0.98 -6.59 18.19
C LYS A 67 -1.75 -7.52 17.27
N GLU A 68 -2.91 -7.97 17.72
CA GLU A 68 -3.81 -8.79 16.91
C GLU A 68 -4.25 -8.07 15.63
N ALA A 69 -4.60 -6.77 15.72
CA ALA A 69 -4.96 -5.96 14.56
C ALA A 69 -3.84 -5.94 13.50
N LEU A 70 -2.60 -5.74 13.93
CA LEU A 70 -1.42 -5.67 13.07
C LEU A 70 -1.12 -7.01 12.40
N LEU A 71 -1.24 -8.12 13.14
CA LEU A 71 -1.03 -9.46 12.62
C LEU A 71 -2.10 -9.83 11.58
N ASN A 72 -3.37 -9.56 11.88
CA ASN A 72 -4.48 -9.80 10.94
C ASN A 72 -4.37 -8.93 9.69
N TRP A 73 -3.97 -7.67 9.86
CA TRP A 73 -3.71 -6.76 8.74
C TRP A 73 -2.57 -7.27 7.84
N GLY A 74 -1.44 -7.67 8.41
CA GLY A 74 -0.34 -8.27 7.66
C GLY A 74 -0.73 -9.56 6.96
N MET A 75 -1.54 -10.41 7.60
CA MET A 75 -2.04 -11.65 7.02
C MET A 75 -2.97 -11.42 5.83
N GLU A 76 -3.89 -10.45 5.90
CA GLU A 76 -4.76 -10.11 4.79
C GLU A 76 -3.95 -9.60 3.58
N ILE A 77 -2.93 -8.79 3.83
CA ILE A 77 -2.02 -8.33 2.78
C ILE A 77 -1.24 -9.50 2.16
N TYR A 78 -0.75 -10.44 2.97
CA TYR A 78 -0.11 -11.65 2.44
C TYR A 78 -1.06 -12.48 1.56
N GLN A 79 -2.31 -12.66 2.01
CA GLN A 79 -3.32 -13.44 1.28
C GLN A 79 -3.68 -12.79 -0.05
N SER A 80 -3.82 -11.46 -0.12
CA SER A 80 -4.13 -10.77 -1.37
C SER A 80 -3.01 -10.96 -2.41
N TYR A 81 -1.74 -10.88 -2.01
CA TYR A 81 -0.63 -11.16 -2.93
C TYR A 81 -0.56 -12.63 -3.35
N ALA A 82 -0.88 -13.56 -2.46
CA ALA A 82 -0.91 -14.98 -2.81
C ALA A 82 -2.01 -15.31 -3.83
N GLN A 83 -3.17 -14.64 -3.76
CA GLN A 83 -4.27 -14.79 -4.71
C GLN A 83 -3.91 -14.32 -6.13
N ASP A 84 -3.13 -13.24 -6.24
CA ASP A 84 -2.71 -12.67 -7.53
C ASP A 84 -1.38 -13.26 -8.07
N GLU A 85 -0.98 -14.45 -7.60
CA GLU A 85 0.28 -15.10 -7.98
C GLU A 85 1.51 -14.18 -7.78
N TYR A 86 1.46 -13.34 -6.73
CA TYR A 86 2.48 -12.34 -6.40
C TYR A 86 2.71 -11.29 -7.49
N LYS A 87 1.72 -11.05 -8.36
CA LYS A 87 1.74 -9.95 -9.35
C LYS A 87 1.28 -8.65 -8.69
N GLY A 88 1.57 -7.53 -9.35
CA GLY A 88 1.15 -6.21 -8.87
C GLY A 88 2.04 -5.67 -7.76
N GLY A 89 2.03 -6.25 -6.55
CA GLY A 89 2.67 -5.67 -5.36
C GLY A 89 1.92 -4.43 -4.84
N CYS A 90 2.56 -3.54 -4.08
CA CYS A 90 1.89 -2.30 -3.66
C CYS A 90 1.88 -1.28 -4.80
N LEU A 91 0.70 -0.84 -5.26
CA LEU A 91 0.59 0.15 -6.34
C LEU A 91 1.28 1.46 -5.95
N LEU A 92 1.04 1.96 -4.74
CA LEU A 92 1.67 3.18 -4.24
C LEU A 92 3.20 3.08 -4.26
N GLY A 93 3.75 1.95 -3.80
CA GLY A 93 5.19 1.68 -3.81
C GLY A 93 5.77 1.60 -5.21
N ASN A 94 5.13 0.87 -6.13
CA ASN A 94 5.57 0.81 -7.53
C ASN A 94 5.59 2.21 -8.18
N MET A 95 4.53 2.98 -7.98
CA MET A 95 4.39 4.32 -8.54
C MET A 95 5.42 5.28 -7.93
N ALA A 96 5.77 5.11 -6.66
CA ALA A 96 6.84 5.87 -6.01
C ALA A 96 8.19 5.63 -6.71
N LEU A 97 8.53 4.36 -6.96
CA LEU A 97 9.77 4.00 -7.66
C LEU A 97 9.79 4.45 -9.12
N GLU A 98 8.63 4.45 -9.79
CA GLU A 98 8.56 4.79 -11.21
C GLU A 98 8.49 6.29 -11.49
N LEU A 99 7.87 7.09 -10.61
CA LEU A 99 7.51 8.48 -10.91
C LEU A 99 8.31 9.52 -10.11
N SER A 100 8.86 9.17 -8.95
CA SER A 100 9.38 10.19 -8.02
C SER A 100 10.54 11.03 -8.59
N ASP A 101 11.37 10.45 -9.45
CA ASP A 101 12.53 11.16 -10.03
C ASP A 101 12.16 12.04 -11.24
N GLY A 102 10.97 11.89 -11.81
CA GLY A 102 10.60 12.51 -13.09
C GLY A 102 9.27 13.28 -13.10
N ASP A 103 8.43 13.12 -12.08
CA ASP A 103 7.15 13.83 -11.96
C ASP A 103 6.94 14.34 -10.53
N GLU A 104 7.36 15.58 -10.29
CA GLU A 104 7.24 16.25 -9.00
C GLU A 104 5.80 16.32 -8.47
N ALA A 105 4.80 16.42 -9.35
CA ALA A 105 3.41 16.42 -8.92
C ALA A 105 3.00 15.06 -8.36
N ALA A 106 3.38 13.97 -9.04
CA ALA A 106 3.14 12.62 -8.57
C ALA A 106 3.93 12.32 -7.28
N ARG A 107 5.22 12.72 -7.22
CA ARG A 107 6.05 12.59 -6.02
C ARG A 107 5.39 13.22 -4.79
N HIS A 108 4.93 14.47 -4.91
CA HIS A 108 4.24 15.16 -3.81
C HIS A 108 2.96 14.47 -3.38
N GLU A 109 2.17 13.97 -4.33
CA GLU A 109 0.92 13.27 -4.03
C GLU A 109 1.17 11.95 -3.31
N ILE A 110 2.13 11.16 -3.79
CA ILE A 110 2.58 9.92 -3.16
C ILE A 110 3.12 10.18 -1.75
N ALA A 111 3.95 11.20 -1.58
CA ALA A 111 4.50 11.58 -0.27
C ALA A 111 3.39 11.96 0.72
N LYS A 112 2.35 12.67 0.28
CA LYS A 112 1.17 12.96 1.13
C LYS A 112 0.46 11.70 1.58
N ILE A 113 0.28 10.72 0.69
CA ILE A 113 -0.38 9.45 1.02
C ILE A 113 0.47 8.66 2.02
N PHE A 114 1.79 8.58 1.83
CA PHE A 114 2.69 7.93 2.80
C PHE A 114 2.65 8.61 4.17
N LEU A 115 2.63 9.95 4.20
CA LEU A 115 2.53 10.71 5.45
C LEU A 115 1.20 10.47 6.16
N GLU A 116 0.10 10.39 5.42
CA GLU A 116 -1.21 10.07 5.97
C GLU A 116 -1.26 8.65 6.55
N TRP A 117 -0.69 7.67 5.83
CA TRP A 117 -0.52 6.31 6.33
C TRP A 117 0.31 6.26 7.62
N GLU A 118 1.45 6.95 7.66
CA GLU A 118 2.30 7.09 8.85
C GLU A 118 1.51 7.70 10.01
N ASN A 119 0.74 8.76 9.76
CA ASN A 119 -0.05 9.45 10.78
C ASN A 119 -1.15 8.55 11.37
N GLN A 120 -1.86 7.78 10.53
CA GLN A 120 -2.90 6.86 11.02
C GLN A 120 -2.31 5.80 11.94
N LEU A 121 -1.24 5.12 11.50
CA LEU A 121 -0.54 4.13 12.34
C LEU A 121 0.00 4.75 13.63
N THR A 122 0.65 5.92 13.54
CA THR A 122 1.15 6.66 14.70
C THR A 122 0.04 6.96 15.71
N ASN A 123 -1.14 7.37 15.23
CA ASN A 123 -2.28 7.67 16.10
C ASN A 123 -2.81 6.41 16.77
N TYR A 124 -2.86 5.27 16.07
CA TYR A 124 -3.22 4.00 16.69
C TYR A 124 -2.24 3.60 17.79
N PHE A 125 -0.94 3.78 17.55
CA PHE A 125 0.14 3.40 18.46
C PHE A 125 0.24 4.26 19.72
N LYS A 126 -0.32 5.47 19.71
CA LYS A 126 -0.30 6.39 20.86
C LYS A 126 -1.26 6.05 21.98
N ASP A 127 -2.18 5.10 21.79
CA ASP A 127 -3.17 4.72 22.80
C ASP A 127 -2.73 3.44 23.55
N PRO A 128 -1.97 3.56 24.66
CA PRO A 128 -1.41 2.41 25.38
C PRO A 128 -2.48 1.49 25.96
N ALA A 129 -3.70 1.98 26.21
CA ALA A 129 -4.81 1.15 26.69
C ALA A 129 -5.25 0.13 25.63
N ARG A 130 -4.96 0.40 24.35
CA ARG A 130 -5.30 -0.42 23.20
C ARG A 130 -4.08 -1.12 22.60
N THR A 131 -2.90 -0.54 22.78
CA THR A 131 -1.68 -1.00 22.10
C THR A 131 -0.78 -1.86 22.97
N GLY A 132 -0.94 -1.80 24.29
CA GLY A 132 0.09 -2.27 25.19
C GLY A 132 1.33 -1.38 25.15
N GLU A 133 2.48 -1.91 25.51
CA GLU A 133 3.76 -1.20 25.48
C GLU A 133 4.43 -1.37 24.10
N ILE A 134 4.54 -0.27 23.34
CA ILE A 134 5.33 -0.26 22.10
C ILE A 134 6.79 0.06 22.46
N MET A 135 7.71 -0.81 22.04
CA MET A 135 9.14 -0.77 22.40
C MET A 135 9.96 0.30 21.66
N MET A 136 9.29 1.19 20.93
CA MET A 136 9.88 2.24 20.10
C MET A 136 8.93 3.43 20.06
N GLU A 137 9.46 4.62 19.76
CA GLU A 137 8.62 5.78 19.53
C GLU A 137 7.56 5.46 18.44
N PRO A 138 6.26 5.74 18.70
CA PRO A 138 5.16 5.37 17.82
C PRO A 138 5.36 5.70 16.33
N ARG A 139 5.84 6.91 16.01
CA ARG A 139 6.05 7.32 14.62
C ARG A 139 7.23 6.59 13.97
N GLN A 140 8.31 6.35 14.71
CA GLN A 140 9.43 5.52 14.24
C GLN A 140 8.97 4.09 13.95
N PHE A 141 8.13 3.50 14.81
CA PHE A 141 7.60 2.16 14.58
C PHE A 141 6.67 2.13 13.36
N ALA A 142 5.80 3.13 13.18
CA ALA A 142 4.97 3.25 11.98
C ALA A 142 5.79 3.30 10.68
N ARG A 143 6.88 4.09 10.67
CA ARG A 143 7.80 4.15 9.52
C ARG A 143 8.46 2.80 9.24
N LEU A 144 8.97 2.15 10.28
CA LEU A 144 9.61 0.84 10.13
C LEU A 144 8.63 -0.21 9.61
N LEU A 145 7.40 -0.20 10.10
CA LEU A 145 6.35 -1.12 9.68
C LEU A 145 5.99 -0.93 8.20
N ILE A 146 5.78 0.32 7.76
CA ILE A 146 5.52 0.64 6.35
C ILE A 146 6.70 0.22 5.48
N ALA A 147 7.94 0.57 5.86
CA ALA A 147 9.14 0.24 5.10
C ALA A 147 9.33 -1.29 4.97
N THR A 148 9.13 -2.03 6.06
CA THR A 148 9.22 -3.49 6.06
C THR A 148 8.14 -4.10 5.18
N LEU A 149 6.90 -3.62 5.28
CA LEU A 149 5.79 -4.10 4.46
C LEU A 149 6.04 -3.87 2.96
N GLN A 150 6.53 -2.68 2.58
CA GLN A 150 6.91 -2.39 1.20
C GLN A 150 8.03 -3.32 0.73
N GLY A 151 9.02 -3.57 1.59
CA GLY A 151 10.13 -4.49 1.32
C GLY A 151 9.66 -5.92 1.06
N VAL A 152 8.90 -6.53 1.98
CA VAL A 152 8.42 -7.91 1.83
C VAL A 152 7.48 -8.08 0.62
N THR A 153 6.71 -7.03 0.30
CA THR A 153 5.85 -7.01 -0.90
C THR A 153 6.69 -7.02 -2.17
N MET A 154 7.73 -6.19 -2.22
CA MET A 154 8.64 -6.11 -3.37
C MET A 154 9.38 -7.43 -3.57
N THR A 155 9.93 -8.02 -2.50
CA THR A 155 10.65 -9.30 -2.58
C THR A 155 9.74 -10.46 -2.97
N ALA A 156 8.50 -10.51 -2.46
CA ALA A 156 7.51 -11.49 -2.89
C ALA A 156 7.25 -11.41 -4.41
N LYS A 157 7.09 -10.20 -4.95
CA LYS A 157 6.91 -9.96 -6.40
C LYS A 157 8.11 -10.39 -7.24
N VAL A 158 9.33 -10.18 -6.74
CA VAL A 158 10.57 -10.55 -7.44
C VAL A 158 10.78 -12.06 -7.46
N HIS A 159 10.59 -12.72 -6.32
CA HIS A 159 10.91 -14.14 -6.19
C HIS A 159 9.78 -15.07 -6.61
N LYS A 160 8.52 -14.64 -6.49
CA LYS A 160 7.33 -15.46 -6.82
C LYS A 160 7.34 -16.85 -6.20
N ASP A 161 7.95 -16.96 -5.02
CA ASP A 161 8.07 -18.20 -4.26
C ASP A 161 7.19 -18.08 -3.01
N LYS A 162 6.17 -18.93 -2.96
CA LYS A 162 5.22 -18.98 -1.84
C LYS A 162 5.88 -19.24 -0.50
N ASN A 163 6.85 -20.16 -0.45
CA ASN A 163 7.52 -20.51 0.80
C ASN A 163 8.42 -19.37 1.27
N ARG A 164 9.08 -18.68 0.34
CA ARG A 164 9.89 -17.49 0.66
C ARG A 164 9.02 -16.34 1.14
N ALA A 165 7.93 -16.04 0.44
CA ALA A 165 6.98 -15.00 0.86
C ALA A 165 6.39 -15.30 2.25
N ALA A 166 6.00 -16.56 2.52
CA ALA A 166 5.51 -16.97 3.83
C ALA A 166 6.54 -16.70 4.95
N ARG A 167 7.82 -17.00 4.72
CA ARG A 167 8.90 -16.71 5.70
C ARG A 167 9.12 -15.21 5.89
N GLU A 168 9.01 -14.41 4.84
CA GLU A 168 9.17 -12.95 4.94
C GLU A 168 8.00 -12.30 5.71
N PHE A 169 6.77 -12.74 5.49
CA PHE A 169 5.61 -12.30 6.26
C PHE A 169 5.62 -12.84 7.70
N GLN A 170 6.18 -14.03 7.94
CA GLN A 170 6.46 -14.51 9.29
C GLN A 170 7.46 -13.59 10.01
N ALA A 171 8.57 -13.21 9.37
CA ALA A 171 9.53 -12.28 9.96
C ALA A 171 8.90 -10.90 10.25
N PHE A 172 7.99 -10.45 9.38
CA PHE A 172 7.17 -9.25 9.63
C PHE A 172 6.27 -9.39 10.86
N ALA A 173 5.62 -10.55 11.04
CA ALA A 173 4.84 -10.84 12.24
C ALA A 173 5.70 -10.89 13.52
N GLU A 174 6.87 -11.54 13.46
CA GLU A 174 7.81 -11.59 14.58
C GLU A 174 8.32 -10.19 14.99
N LEU A 175 8.52 -9.29 14.02
CA LEU A 175 8.81 -7.89 14.31
C LEU A 175 7.68 -7.24 15.12
N ILE A 176 6.42 -7.43 14.72
CA ILE A 176 5.26 -6.90 15.45
C ILE A 176 5.23 -7.45 16.88
N GLU A 177 5.39 -8.76 17.05
CA GLU A 177 5.35 -9.41 18.38
C GLU A 177 6.44 -8.89 19.32
N ARG A 178 7.64 -8.63 18.80
CA ARG A 178 8.76 -8.10 19.60
C ARG A 178 8.59 -6.63 19.94
N MET A 179 7.98 -5.85 19.04
CA MET A 179 7.83 -4.41 19.18
C MET A 179 6.59 -4.00 19.98
N VAL A 180 5.59 -4.87 20.09
CA VAL A 180 4.34 -4.62 20.84
C VAL A 180 4.25 -5.60 21.99
N ARG A 181 4.45 -5.15 23.23
CA ARG A 181 4.34 -5.98 24.44
C ARG A 181 2.97 -5.80 25.09
N GLY A 182 2.35 -6.90 25.47
CA GLY A 182 0.95 -6.97 25.91
C GLY A 182 0.42 -8.37 25.69
#